data_AF-A0AAW1I4S0-F1
#
_entry.id   AF-A0AAW1I4S0-F1
#
_cell.length_a   1.000
_cell.length_b   1.000
_cell.length_c   1.000
_cell.angle_alpha   90.00
_cell.angle_beta   90.00
_cell.angle_gamma   90.00
#
_symmetry.space_group_name_H-M   'P 1'
#
loop_
_entity.id
_entity.type
_entity.pdbx_description
1 polymer ?
#
loop_
_entity_poly.entity_id
_entity_poly.type
_entity_poly.pdbx_seq_one_letter_code
_entity_poly.pdbx_strand_id
1 'polypeptide(L)'
;MVFSLRENEWKLVEDIDDPTDILSSDQNGLLMQNHLLNWVFSGSAGYRIYCFDARSNNWTNGVPLMNLFTREMVQSDEDENKVVREANLGILQRCLCLSARTNLSEVVWLMKEYGVKESWVKLFDISRSVSPDRRPFFVPFGYRKGSKHEVLIRVQGNDEEERLFWYDTRSETNGRTEEIEGVPNFHEVFFFKGSLVPIPGIEESTNRLEILDD
;
A
#
# COMPACT_ATOMS: atom_id res chain seq x y z
N MET A 1 0.48 -18.70 12.66
CA MET A 1 1.62 -19.16 13.49
C MET A 1 2.80 -18.20 13.27
N VAL A 2 3.64 -17.98 14.28
CA VAL A 2 4.85 -17.14 14.18
C VAL A 2 6.05 -17.95 14.66
N PHE A 3 7.17 -17.88 13.93
CA PHE A 3 8.42 -18.51 14.36
C PHE A 3 9.31 -17.50 15.08
N SER A 4 9.71 -17.81 16.31
CA SER A 4 10.67 -16.99 17.06
C SER A 4 12.09 -17.49 16.80
N LEU A 5 12.93 -16.67 16.17
CA LEU A 5 14.36 -16.99 16.02
C LEU A 5 15.10 -17.05 17.36
N ARG A 6 14.67 -16.25 18.35
CA ARG A 6 15.29 -16.22 19.68
C ARG A 6 15.02 -17.51 20.46
N GLU A 7 13.78 -17.98 20.42
CA GLU A 7 13.33 -19.16 21.16
C GLU A 7 13.45 -20.45 20.32
N ASN A 8 13.71 -20.31 19.02
CA ASN A 8 13.79 -21.39 18.03
C ASN A 8 12.53 -22.29 18.01
N GLU A 9 11.35 -21.67 18.12
CA GLU A 9 10.08 -22.39 18.23
C GLU A 9 8.95 -21.72 17.42
N TRP A 10 7.98 -22.53 17.02
CA TRP A 10 6.72 -22.06 16.44
C TRP A 10 5.72 -21.75 17.55
N LYS A 11 5.14 -20.56 17.52
CA LYS A 11 4.05 -20.14 18.40
C LYS A 11 2.75 -20.07 17.62
N LEU A 12 1.71 -20.66 18.18
CA LEU A 12 0.34 -20.40 17.73
C LEU A 12 -0.03 -18.98 18.16
N VAL A 13 -0.61 -18.23 17.24
CA VAL A 13 -1.16 -16.90 17.49
C VAL A 13 -2.67 -17.05 17.44
N GLU A 14 -3.37 -16.40 18.36
CA GLU A 14 -4.83 -16.36 18.35
C GLU A 14 -5.34 -15.76 17.03
N ASP A 15 -6.45 -16.29 16.55
CA ASP A 15 -7.04 -15.81 15.31
C ASP A 15 -7.72 -14.46 15.52
N ILE A 16 -8.02 -13.77 14.43
CA ILE A 16 -8.78 -12.52 14.47
C ILE A 16 -10.22 -12.84 14.91
N ASP A 17 -10.78 -12.01 15.79
CA ASP A 17 -12.09 -12.24 16.42
C ASP A 17 -13.29 -12.31 15.44
N ASP A 18 -13.16 -11.79 14.21
CA ASP A 18 -14.23 -11.79 13.20
C ASP A 18 -13.94 -12.81 12.07
N PRO A 19 -14.49 -14.03 12.16
CA PRO A 19 -14.23 -15.10 11.20
C PRO A 19 -14.84 -14.86 9.81
N THR A 20 -15.57 -13.75 9.63
CA THR A 20 -16.21 -13.40 8.34
C THR A 20 -15.35 -12.49 7.48
N ASP A 21 -14.31 -11.87 8.06
CA ASP A 21 -13.39 -11.02 7.32
C ASP A 21 -12.38 -11.89 6.55
N ILE A 22 -12.26 -11.62 5.26
CA ILE A 22 -11.36 -12.34 4.35
C ILE A 22 -10.25 -11.37 3.93
N LEU A 23 -9.01 -11.85 3.87
CA LEU A 23 -7.88 -11.08 3.32
C LEU A 23 -8.25 -10.57 1.92
N SER A 24 -8.27 -9.25 1.74
CA SER A 24 -8.83 -8.65 0.52
C SER A 24 -7.85 -8.63 -0.66
N SER A 25 -6.63 -9.10 -0.47
CA SER A 25 -5.60 -9.15 -1.51
C SER A 25 -4.58 -10.24 -1.20
N ASP A 26 -3.86 -10.69 -2.24
CA ASP A 26 -2.70 -11.57 -2.12
C ASP A 26 -1.45 -10.84 -1.56
N GLN A 27 -1.58 -9.61 -1.08
CA GLN A 27 -0.44 -8.82 -0.63
C GLN A 27 0.11 -9.32 0.72
N ASN A 28 1.44 -9.38 0.77
CA ASN A 28 2.20 -9.59 1.99
C ASN A 28 1.90 -8.50 3.03
N GLY A 29 2.03 -8.85 4.32
CA GLY A 29 1.82 -7.91 5.42
C GLY A 29 2.80 -6.74 5.37
N LEU A 30 2.28 -5.52 5.47
CA LEU A 30 3.11 -4.32 5.42
C LEU A 30 3.66 -3.96 6.79
N LEU A 31 4.98 -3.97 6.90
CA LEU A 31 5.69 -3.67 8.13
C LEU A 31 5.81 -2.15 8.35
N MET A 32 5.13 -1.66 9.38
CA MET A 32 5.23 -0.31 9.90
C MET A 32 6.01 -0.32 11.21
N GLN A 33 6.78 0.74 11.45
CA GLN A 33 7.54 0.96 12.69
C GLN A 33 8.43 -0.22 13.14
N ASN A 34 8.82 -1.10 12.21
CA ASN A 34 9.63 -2.31 12.42
C ASN A 34 9.00 -3.42 13.28
N HIS A 35 7.72 -3.31 13.66
CA HIS A 35 7.06 -4.38 14.42
C HIS A 35 5.56 -4.53 14.17
N LEU A 36 4.93 -3.60 13.43
CA LEU A 36 3.50 -3.59 13.18
C LEU A 36 3.24 -4.07 11.75
N LEU A 37 2.79 -5.30 11.58
CA LEU A 37 2.41 -5.85 10.29
C LEU A 37 0.94 -5.54 10.00
N ASN A 38 0.66 -4.98 8.83
CA ASN A 38 -0.67 -4.49 8.47
C ASN A 38 -1.20 -5.23 7.25
N TRP A 39 -2.49 -5.57 7.30
CA TRP A 39 -3.24 -6.12 6.17
C TRP A 39 -4.59 -5.46 6.07
N VAL A 40 -5.10 -5.42 4.86
CA VAL A 40 -6.49 -5.03 4.59
C VAL A 40 -7.32 -6.30 4.40
N PHE A 41 -8.47 -6.31 5.06
CA PHE A 41 -9.46 -7.37 4.99
C PHE A 41 -10.77 -6.79 4.47
N SER A 42 -11.56 -7.62 3.80
CA SER A 42 -12.91 -7.33 3.35
C SER A 42 -13.88 -8.28 4.03
N GLY A 43 -14.97 -7.76 4.58
CA GLY A 43 -16.07 -8.56 5.11
C GLY A 43 -17.42 -7.90 4.90
N SER A 44 -18.42 -8.42 5.59
CA SER A 44 -19.83 -8.00 5.44
C SER A 44 -20.07 -6.53 5.80
N ALA A 45 -19.24 -5.96 6.69
CA ALA A 45 -19.30 -4.57 7.12
C ALA A 45 -18.38 -3.63 6.31
N GLY A 46 -17.80 -4.09 5.20
CA GLY A 46 -16.83 -3.35 4.40
C GLY A 46 -15.39 -3.78 4.67
N TYR A 47 -14.43 -2.89 4.40
CA TYR A 47 -13.01 -3.17 4.62
C TYR A 47 -12.56 -2.79 6.03
N ARG A 48 -11.55 -3.49 6.55
CA ARG A 48 -10.87 -3.19 7.82
C ARG A 48 -9.37 -3.35 7.64
N ILE A 49 -8.59 -2.64 8.45
CA ILE A 49 -7.14 -2.83 8.52
C ILE A 49 -6.84 -3.52 9.85
N TYR A 50 -6.33 -4.75 9.77
CA TYR A 50 -5.82 -5.47 10.93
C TYR A 50 -4.32 -5.27 11.03
N CYS A 51 -3.85 -5.19 12.27
CA CYS A 51 -2.45 -5.04 12.58
C CYS A 51 -2.02 -6.09 13.59
N PHE A 52 -0.93 -6.79 13.27
CA PHE A 52 -0.26 -7.73 14.16
C PHE A 52 1.01 -7.09 14.70
N ASP A 53 1.13 -7.02 16.02
CA ASP A 53 2.33 -6.53 16.68
C ASP A 53 3.29 -7.70 16.97
N ALA A 54 4.36 -7.78 16.19
CA ALA A 54 5.38 -8.82 16.31
C ALA A 54 6.17 -8.77 17.64
N ARG A 55 6.11 -7.67 18.40
CA ARG A 55 6.76 -7.61 19.72
C ARG A 55 5.94 -8.30 20.79
N SER A 56 4.63 -8.09 20.77
CA SER A 56 3.70 -8.71 21.72
C SER A 56 3.16 -10.06 21.23
N ASN A 57 3.34 -10.37 19.95
CA ASN A 57 2.75 -11.51 19.25
C ASN A 57 1.22 -11.53 19.29
N ASN A 58 0.60 -10.34 19.29
CA ASN A 58 -0.85 -10.18 19.37
C ASN A 58 -1.38 -9.29 18.24
N TRP A 59 -2.65 -9.49 17.89
CA TRP A 59 -3.40 -8.55 17.09
C TRP A 59 -3.72 -7.29 17.90
N THR A 60 -3.70 -6.13 17.26
CA THR A 60 -4.19 -4.89 17.84
C THR A 60 -5.70 -4.75 17.58
N ASN A 61 -6.34 -3.72 18.16
CA ASN A 61 -7.76 -3.40 17.93
C ASN A 61 -8.06 -2.89 16.50
N GLY A 62 -7.18 -3.16 15.53
CA GLY A 62 -7.24 -2.64 14.17
C GLY A 62 -6.64 -1.25 14.02
N VAL A 63 -6.38 -0.86 12.77
CA VAL A 63 -5.96 0.48 12.39
C VAL A 63 -7.19 1.24 11.90
N PRO A 64 -7.47 2.45 12.41
CA PRO A 64 -8.69 3.14 12.06
C PRO A 64 -8.69 3.58 10.59
N LEU A 65 -9.79 3.26 9.91
CA LEU A 65 -10.12 3.80 8.59
C LEU A 65 -10.83 5.15 8.71
N MET A 66 -10.68 5.99 7.69
CA MET A 66 -11.41 7.26 7.63
C MET A 66 -12.91 7.05 7.38
N ASN A 67 -13.76 7.93 7.94
CA ASN A 67 -15.22 7.85 7.81
C ASN A 67 -15.70 7.88 6.35
N LEU A 68 -14.98 8.59 5.48
CA LEU A 68 -15.32 8.72 4.07
C LEU A 68 -15.32 7.33 3.39
N PHE A 69 -14.30 6.52 3.69
CA PHE A 69 -14.18 5.17 3.15
C PHE A 69 -15.18 4.19 3.75
N THR A 70 -15.49 4.26 5.04
CA THR A 70 -16.55 3.42 5.60
C THR A 70 -17.89 3.68 4.91
N ARG A 71 -18.17 4.91 4.49
CA ARG A 71 -19.41 5.26 3.78
C ARG A 71 -19.37 4.85 2.30
N GLU A 72 -18.24 5.03 1.62
CA GLU A 72 -18.06 4.64 0.20
C GLU A 72 -17.93 3.11 0.02
N MET A 73 -17.49 2.37 1.04
CA MET A 73 -17.34 0.92 1.02
C MET A 73 -18.63 0.15 1.34
N VAL A 74 -19.56 0.73 2.12
CA VAL A 74 -20.74 0.03 2.68
C VAL A 74 -21.98 0.13 1.76
N GLN A 75 -21.79 0.43 0.46
CA GLN A 75 -22.85 0.68 -0.53
C GLN A 75 -23.43 2.09 -0.38
N SER A 76 -23.15 2.96 -1.34
CA SER A 76 -24.01 4.13 -1.55
C SER A 76 -25.20 3.68 -2.39
N ASP A 77 -26.38 3.61 -1.77
CA ASP A 77 -27.66 3.33 -2.45
C ASP A 77 -27.94 4.27 -3.63
N GLU A 78 -27.24 5.41 -3.69
CA GLU A 78 -27.47 6.48 -4.67
C GLU A 78 -26.51 6.43 -5.88
N ASP A 79 -25.38 5.69 -5.83
CA ASP A 79 -24.42 5.66 -6.95
C ASP A 79 -23.51 4.42 -6.93
N GLU A 80 -23.87 3.37 -7.68
CA GLU A 80 -23.04 2.17 -7.85
C GLU A 80 -21.61 2.48 -8.33
N ASN A 81 -21.39 3.67 -8.91
CA ASN A 81 -20.11 4.05 -9.43
C ASN A 81 -19.07 4.39 -8.35
N LYS A 82 -19.52 4.73 -7.13
CA LYS A 82 -18.66 5.08 -5.98
C LYS A 82 -18.31 3.90 -5.09
N VAL A 83 -18.92 2.74 -5.32
CA VAL A 83 -18.67 1.53 -4.53
C VAL A 83 -17.22 1.08 -4.72
N VAL A 84 -16.49 0.97 -3.61
CA VAL A 84 -15.12 0.44 -3.60
C VAL A 84 -15.16 -1.06 -3.91
N ARG A 85 -14.48 -1.45 -4.99
CA ARG A 85 -14.40 -2.84 -5.46
C ARG A 85 -13.17 -3.56 -4.95
N GLU A 86 -12.10 -2.83 -4.70
CA GLU A 86 -10.83 -3.37 -4.25
C GLU A 86 -10.10 -2.31 -3.42
N ALA A 87 -9.39 -2.74 -2.39
CA ALA A 87 -8.53 -1.88 -1.59
C ALA A 87 -7.22 -2.58 -1.29
N ASN A 88 -6.11 -1.84 -1.38
CA ASN A 88 -4.75 -2.33 -1.16
C ASN A 88 -4.00 -1.35 -0.27
N LEU A 89 -3.10 -1.88 0.57
CA LEU A 89 -2.24 -1.03 1.38
C LEU A 89 -0.91 -0.77 0.67
N GLY A 90 -0.24 0.31 1.08
CA GLY A 90 1.10 0.65 0.63
C GLY A 90 1.90 1.34 1.71
N ILE A 91 3.16 1.62 1.42
CA ILE A 91 3.99 2.50 2.24
C ILE A 91 4.60 3.56 1.34
N LEU A 92 4.32 4.83 1.64
CA LEU A 92 4.94 5.97 0.97
C LEU A 92 5.60 6.86 2.01
N GLN A 93 6.90 7.10 1.88
CA GLN A 93 7.67 7.92 2.82
C GLN A 93 7.44 7.54 4.31
N ARG A 94 7.41 6.23 4.61
CA ARG A 94 7.18 5.69 5.97
C ARG A 94 5.78 5.91 6.53
N CYS A 95 4.86 6.43 5.73
CA CYS A 95 3.45 6.55 6.06
C CYS A 95 2.66 5.40 5.42
N LEU A 96 1.62 4.94 6.09
CA LEU A 96 0.72 3.92 5.53
C LEU A 96 -0.14 4.57 4.44
N CYS A 97 -0.25 3.90 3.29
CA CYS A 97 -1.14 4.29 2.21
C CYS A 97 -2.29 3.29 2.09
N LEU A 98 -3.42 3.79 1.60
CA LEU A 98 -4.55 2.98 1.17
C LEU A 98 -4.91 3.42 -0.25
N SER A 99 -4.81 2.51 -1.20
CA SER A 99 -5.40 2.68 -2.53
C SER A 99 -6.75 1.99 -2.55
N ALA A 100 -7.76 2.67 -3.09
CA ALA A 100 -9.09 2.14 -3.23
C ALA A 100 -9.59 2.36 -4.65
N ARG A 101 -10.05 1.27 -5.28
CA ARG A 101 -10.58 1.27 -6.64
C ARG A 101 -12.10 1.34 -6.61
N THR A 102 -12.66 2.31 -7.33
CA THR A 102 -14.10 2.41 -7.63
C THR A 102 -14.37 2.11 -9.10
N ASN A 103 -15.62 2.25 -9.55
CA ASN A 103 -15.94 2.09 -10.96
C ASN A 103 -15.46 3.27 -11.81
N LEU A 104 -15.22 4.45 -11.23
CA LEU A 104 -14.84 5.68 -11.96
C LEU A 104 -13.39 6.07 -11.79
N SER A 105 -12.79 5.75 -10.66
CA SER A 105 -11.45 6.22 -10.31
C SER A 105 -10.73 5.27 -9.36
N GLU A 106 -9.43 5.45 -9.28
CA GLU A 106 -8.63 4.92 -8.19
C GLU A 106 -8.13 6.08 -7.33
N VAL A 107 -8.33 5.97 -6.02
CA VAL A 107 -8.02 7.03 -5.06
C VAL A 107 -6.99 6.55 -4.07
N VAL A 108 -5.93 7.33 -3.89
CA VAL A 108 -4.83 7.03 -2.97
C VAL A 108 -4.89 7.98 -1.78
N TRP A 109 -4.84 7.40 -0.58
CA TRP A 109 -4.81 8.13 0.68
C TRP A 109 -3.55 7.81 1.47
N LEU A 110 -3.11 8.78 2.26
CA LEU A 110 -1.92 8.71 3.10
C LEU A 110 -2.29 8.98 4.56
N MET A 111 -1.92 8.09 5.47
CA MET A 111 -2.03 8.28 6.91
C MET A 111 -0.76 8.94 7.42
N LYS A 112 -0.79 10.27 7.64
CA LYS A 112 0.41 11.01 8.06
C LYS A 112 0.93 10.57 9.43
N GLU A 113 0.02 10.20 10.32
CA GLU A 113 0.35 9.71 11.65
C GLU A 113 -0.30 8.35 11.85
N TYR A 114 0.55 7.32 11.94
CA TYR A 114 0.08 5.95 11.99
C TYR A 114 -0.86 5.70 13.18
N GLY A 115 -2.04 5.12 12.92
CA GLY A 115 -3.05 4.85 13.93
C GLY A 115 -3.98 6.04 14.25
N VAL A 116 -3.76 7.22 13.68
CA VAL A 116 -4.61 8.40 13.89
C VAL A 116 -5.56 8.57 12.72
N LYS A 117 -6.86 8.40 12.98
CA LYS A 117 -7.94 8.43 11.99
C LYS A 117 -8.03 9.76 11.24
N GLU A 118 -7.82 10.87 11.93
CA GLU A 118 -7.92 12.22 11.39
C GLU A 118 -6.69 12.60 10.55
N SER A 119 -5.63 11.79 10.59
CA SER A 119 -4.38 12.04 9.85
C SER A 119 -4.43 11.57 8.40
N TRP A 120 -5.48 10.84 8.01
CA TRP A 120 -5.71 10.43 6.64
C TRP A 120 -5.95 11.63 5.74
N VAL A 121 -5.14 11.77 4.69
CA VAL A 121 -5.32 12.79 3.65
C VAL A 121 -5.34 12.16 2.27
N LYS A 122 -6.21 12.67 1.40
CA LYS A 122 -6.24 12.26 -0.01
C LYS A 122 -4.96 12.77 -0.66
N LEU A 123 -4.21 11.87 -1.28
CA LEU A 123 -2.96 12.22 -1.95
C LEU A 123 -3.23 12.61 -3.40
N PHE A 124 -3.93 11.75 -4.13
CA PHE A 124 -4.41 12.00 -5.49
C PHE A 124 -5.51 10.98 -5.84
N ASP A 125 -6.20 11.23 -6.94
CA ASP A 125 -7.07 10.29 -7.62
C ASP A 125 -6.80 10.29 -9.11
N ILE A 126 -7.04 9.13 -9.73
CA ILE A 126 -6.83 8.90 -11.15
C ILE A 126 -8.16 8.44 -11.73
N SER A 127 -8.68 9.20 -12.71
CA SER A 127 -9.89 8.80 -13.42
C SER A 127 -9.62 7.59 -14.32
N ARG A 128 -10.55 6.63 -14.33
CA ARG A 128 -10.53 5.50 -15.27
C ARG A 128 -10.79 5.93 -16.71
N SER A 129 -11.37 7.11 -16.95
CA SER A 129 -11.48 7.62 -18.32
C SER A 129 -10.11 7.92 -18.95
N VAL A 130 -9.10 8.15 -18.12
CA VAL A 130 -7.71 8.39 -18.53
C VAL A 130 -6.92 7.08 -18.67
N SER A 131 -7.37 6.02 -18.00
CA SER A 131 -6.82 4.67 -18.08
C SER A 131 -7.96 3.65 -18.34
N PRO A 132 -8.45 3.52 -19.58
CA PRO A 132 -9.50 2.57 -19.94
C PRO A 132 -9.11 1.10 -19.74
N ASP A 133 -7.82 0.84 -19.52
CA ASP A 133 -7.27 -0.49 -19.26
C ASP A 133 -7.66 -0.98 -17.87
N ARG A 134 -8.19 -2.20 -17.83
CA ARG A 134 -8.80 -2.78 -16.64
C ARG A 134 -7.70 -3.34 -15.73
N ARG A 135 -7.60 -2.72 -14.55
CA ARG A 135 -6.87 -3.13 -13.32
C ARG A 135 -5.51 -2.46 -13.07
N PRO A 136 -5.36 -1.14 -13.16
CA PRO A 136 -4.16 -0.54 -12.60
C PRO A 136 -4.11 -0.83 -11.09
N PHE A 137 -3.13 -1.62 -10.64
CA PHE A 137 -2.88 -1.91 -9.23
C PHE A 137 -2.03 -0.80 -8.64
N PHE A 138 -2.65 0.27 -8.13
CA PHE A 138 -1.86 1.42 -7.66
C PHE A 138 -1.45 1.23 -6.21
N VAL A 139 -0.24 0.71 -5.99
CA VAL A 139 0.45 0.93 -4.72
C VAL A 139 1.55 1.95 -4.97
N PRO A 140 1.50 3.15 -4.35
CA PRO A 140 2.56 4.13 -4.49
C PRO A 140 3.83 3.60 -3.81
N PHE A 141 4.94 3.73 -4.51
CA PHE A 141 6.23 3.19 -4.08
C PHE A 141 7.15 4.26 -3.49
N GLY A 142 7.14 5.46 -4.05
CA GLY A 142 8.08 6.50 -3.70
C GLY A 142 7.92 7.74 -4.54
N TYR A 143 8.47 8.85 -4.06
CA TYR A 143 8.60 10.05 -4.88
C TYR A 143 9.89 10.01 -5.69
N ARG A 144 9.86 10.63 -6.87
CA ARG A 144 11.07 10.86 -7.66
C ARG A 144 12.02 11.76 -6.88
N LYS A 145 13.31 11.42 -6.85
CA LYS A 145 14.33 12.25 -6.20
C LYS A 145 14.27 13.69 -6.74
N GLY A 146 14.12 14.66 -5.84
CA GLY A 146 14.01 16.09 -6.19
C GLY A 146 12.62 16.56 -6.59
N SER A 147 11.60 15.69 -6.54
CA SER A 147 10.20 16.04 -6.84
C SER A 147 9.29 15.68 -5.65
N LYS A 148 8.35 16.55 -5.33
CA LYS A 148 7.27 16.28 -4.35
C LYS A 148 5.95 15.88 -5.02
N HIS A 149 5.94 15.83 -6.36
CA HIS A 149 4.73 15.66 -7.15
C HIS A 149 4.80 14.48 -8.11
N GLU A 150 5.98 13.91 -8.36
CA GLU A 150 6.10 12.70 -9.16
C GLU A 150 6.17 11.48 -8.25
N VAL A 151 5.14 10.65 -8.29
CA VAL A 151 5.03 9.40 -7.53
C VAL A 151 5.21 8.21 -8.47
N LEU A 152 6.07 7.28 -8.09
CA LEU A 152 6.20 5.99 -8.78
C LEU A 152 5.06 5.10 -8.34
N ILE A 153 4.32 4.60 -9.31
CA ILE A 153 3.20 3.69 -9.12
C ILE A 153 3.41 2.45 -9.97
N ARG A 154 2.88 1.33 -9.48
CA ARG A 154 2.69 0.14 -10.28
C ARG A 154 1.41 0.26 -11.11
N VAL A 155 1.46 -0.20 -12.34
CA VAL A 155 0.30 -0.29 -13.23
C VAL A 155 0.34 -1.66 -13.90
N GLN A 156 -0.78 -2.38 -13.92
CA GLN A 156 -0.89 -3.62 -14.69
C GLN A 156 -1.40 -3.29 -16.09
N GLY A 157 -0.68 -3.76 -17.10
CA GLY A 157 -1.04 -3.64 -18.52
C GLY A 157 -2.04 -4.69 -18.99
N ASN A 158 -2.50 -4.54 -20.24
CA ASN A 158 -3.48 -5.43 -20.89
C ASN A 158 -2.97 -6.86 -21.14
N ASP A 159 -1.65 -7.02 -21.16
CA ASP A 159 -0.90 -8.27 -21.34
C ASP A 159 -0.56 -8.95 -20.01
N GLU A 160 -1.15 -8.47 -18.90
CA GLU A 160 -0.82 -8.86 -17.52
C GLU A 160 0.61 -8.44 -17.09
N GLU A 161 1.35 -7.73 -17.94
CA GLU A 161 2.67 -7.21 -17.59
C GLU A 161 2.54 -6.06 -16.59
N GLU A 162 3.37 -6.09 -15.56
CA GLU A 162 3.48 -4.97 -14.64
C GLU A 162 4.44 -3.93 -15.19
N ARG A 163 4.04 -2.66 -15.09
CA ARG A 163 4.83 -1.51 -15.51
C ARG A 163 4.96 -0.54 -14.36
N LEU A 164 6.12 0.11 -14.31
CA LEU A 164 6.36 1.24 -13.41
C LEU A 164 6.01 2.51 -14.16
N PHE A 165 5.28 3.41 -13.49
CA PHE A 165 4.84 4.65 -14.08
C PHE A 165 5.07 5.80 -13.10
N TRP A 166 5.72 6.86 -13.55
CA TRP A 166 5.81 8.12 -12.81
C TRP A 166 4.56 8.94 -13.10
N TYR A 167 3.74 9.13 -12.08
CA TYR A 167 2.54 9.97 -12.13
C TYR A 167 2.81 11.34 -11.53
N ASP A 168 2.53 12.44 -12.26
CA ASP A 168 2.54 13.79 -11.69
C ASP A 168 1.21 14.05 -10.99
N THR A 169 1.21 14.11 -9.66
CA THR A 169 0.03 14.31 -8.82
C THR A 169 -0.68 15.65 -9.06
N ARG A 170 -0.08 16.58 -9.82
CA ARG A 170 -0.70 17.86 -10.20
C ARG A 170 -1.45 17.79 -11.53
N SER A 171 -1.29 16.70 -12.27
CA SER A 171 -1.93 16.48 -13.56
C SER A 171 -2.84 15.28 -13.50
N GLU A 172 -4.00 15.37 -14.13
CA GLU A 172 -4.93 14.24 -14.22
C GLU A 172 -4.51 13.20 -15.28
N THR A 173 -3.58 13.54 -16.17
CA THR A 173 -3.25 12.73 -17.36
C THR A 173 -1.76 12.56 -17.64
N ASN A 174 -0.89 13.32 -16.97
CA ASN A 174 0.54 13.29 -17.29
C ASN A 174 1.29 12.30 -16.43
N GLY A 175 2.03 11.44 -17.11
CA GLY A 175 3.07 10.64 -16.53
C GLY A 175 3.90 9.97 -17.60
N ARG A 176 4.83 9.13 -17.18
CA ARG A 176 5.73 8.41 -18.08
C ARG A 176 6.03 7.04 -17.52
N THR A 177 6.11 6.05 -18.40
CA THR A 177 6.61 4.72 -18.04
C THR A 177 8.08 4.82 -17.66
N GLU A 178 8.46 4.12 -16.61
CA GLU A 178 9.86 3.90 -16.22
C GLU A 178 10.27 2.50 -16.66
N GLU A 179 11.31 2.43 -17.49
CA GLU A 179 11.91 1.17 -17.90
C GLU A 179 13.18 0.94 -17.07
N ILE A 180 13.33 -0.28 -16.54
CA ILE A 180 14.54 -0.68 -15.84
C ILE A 180 15.44 -1.41 -16.85
N GLU A 181 16.60 -0.85 -17.12
CA GLU A 181 17.55 -1.44 -18.07
C GLU A 181 17.87 -2.90 -17.70
N GLY A 182 17.72 -3.81 -18.67
CA GLY A 182 17.95 -5.24 -18.49
C GLY A 182 16.80 -6.01 -17.83
N VAL A 183 15.70 -5.35 -17.44
CA VAL A 183 14.51 -6.01 -16.89
C VAL A 183 13.34 -5.84 -17.88
N PRO A 184 13.07 -6.85 -18.73
CA PRO A 184 12.00 -6.75 -19.71
C PRO A 184 10.60 -6.79 -19.05
N ASN A 185 10.45 -7.56 -17.96
CA ASN A 185 9.19 -7.77 -17.24
C ASN A 185 9.45 -8.06 -15.76
N PHE A 186 8.50 -7.69 -14.89
CA PHE A 186 8.51 -8.01 -13.47
C PHE A 186 7.09 -8.34 -12.97
N HIS A 187 7.00 -9.05 -11.84
CA HIS A 187 5.73 -9.43 -11.20
C HIS A 187 5.58 -8.88 -9.78
N GLU A 188 6.69 -8.50 -9.14
CA GLU A 188 6.69 -7.94 -7.79
C GLU A 188 7.82 -6.91 -7.67
N VAL A 189 7.57 -5.86 -6.91
CA VAL A 189 8.52 -4.80 -6.63
C VAL A 189 8.60 -4.59 -5.13
N PHE A 190 9.81 -4.69 -4.59
CA PHE A 190 10.08 -4.53 -3.16
C PHE A 190 11.07 -3.39 -2.92
N PHE A 191 10.83 -2.60 -1.88
CA PHE A 191 11.77 -1.56 -1.43
C PHE A 191 12.50 -2.04 -0.17
N PHE A 192 13.82 -2.21 -0.30
CA PHE A 192 14.69 -2.49 0.83
C PHE A 192 15.38 -1.20 1.24
N LYS A 193 15.13 -0.74 2.47
CA LYS A 193 15.85 0.42 3.03
C LYS A 193 17.29 0.07 3.45
N GLY A 194 17.59 -1.21 3.56
CA GLY A 194 18.90 -1.73 3.93
C GLY A 194 18.85 -3.24 4.13
N SER A 195 20.01 -3.86 4.14
CA SER A 195 20.12 -5.27 4.46
C SER A 195 20.37 -5.46 5.96
N LEU A 196 19.70 -6.45 6.56
CA LEU A 196 19.99 -6.85 7.95
C LEU A 196 21.31 -7.62 8.08
N VAL A 197 21.92 -7.98 6.96
CA VAL A 197 23.24 -8.60 6.86
C VAL A 197 24.12 -7.79 5.92
N PRO A 198 25.41 -7.60 6.20
CA PRO A 198 26.33 -7.01 5.23
C PRO A 198 26.31 -7.82 3.94
N ILE A 199 26.06 -7.19 2.79
CA ILE A 199 26.12 -7.86 1.48
C ILE A 199 27.53 -7.59 0.91
N PRO A 200 28.41 -8.62 0.82
CA PRO A 200 29.76 -8.42 0.30
C PRO A 200 29.72 -7.91 -1.15
N GLY A 201 30.41 -6.80 -1.43
CA GLY A 201 30.50 -6.21 -2.77
C GLY A 201 29.50 -5.09 -3.05
N ILE A 202 28.51 -4.86 -2.16
CA ILE A 202 27.79 -3.59 -2.13
C ILE A 202 28.60 -2.67 -1.21
N GLU A 203 29.52 -1.90 -1.78
CA GLU A 203 30.03 -0.72 -1.06
C GLU A 203 28.80 0.10 -0.65
N GLU A 204 28.74 0.56 0.60
CA GLU A 204 27.79 1.57 1.03
C GLU A 204 28.06 2.85 0.23
N SER A 205 27.64 2.87 -1.03
CA SER A 205 27.48 4.11 -1.75
C SER A 205 26.43 4.85 -0.95
N THR A 206 26.88 5.87 -0.23
CA THR A 206 26.07 6.89 0.42
C THR A 206 25.27 7.64 -0.63
N ASN A 207 24.35 6.97 -1.32
CA ASN A 207 23.12 7.58 -1.76
C ASN A 207 22.25 7.71 -0.51
N ARG A 208 22.67 8.64 0.36
CA ARG A 208 21.77 9.24 1.34
C ARG A 208 20.57 9.72 0.53
N LEU A 209 19.45 9.00 0.64
CA LEU A 209 18.16 9.66 0.62
C LEU A 209 18.19 10.53 1.87
N GLU A 210 18.69 11.76 1.71
CA GLU A 210 18.54 12.80 2.70
C GLU A 210 17.03 12.97 2.89
N ILE A 211 16.56 12.46 4.02
CA ILE A 211 15.30 12.87 4.59
C ILE A 211 15.56 14.31 5.00
N LEU A 212 15.14 15.24 4.13
CA LEU A 212 14.96 16.61 4.55
C LEU A 212 13.72 16.62 5.44
N ASP A 213 13.95 16.70 6.74
CA ASP A 213 12.96 17.15 7.69
C ASP A 213 12.71 18.64 7.40
N ASP A 214 11.52 18.96 6.91
CA ASP A 214 10.88 20.28 7.02
C ASP A 214 9.38 20.07 7.28
#